data_AF-A0A7S1E7V0-F1
#
_entry.id   AF-A0A7S1E7V0-F1
#
_cell.length_a   1.000
_cell.length_b   1.000
_cell.length_c   1.000
_cell.angle_alpha   90.00
_cell.angle_beta   90.00
_cell.angle_gamma   90.00
#
_symmetry.space_group_name_H-M   'P 1'
#
loop_
_entity.id
_entity.type
_entity.pdbx_description
1 polymer ?
#
loop_
_entity_poly.entity_id
_entity_poly.type
_entity_poly.pdbx_seq_one_letter_code
_entity_poly.pdbx_strand_id
1 'polypeptide(L)'
;EKVDIYSTALTLWSMMTTEVPHAHIENGKDLLSIVHQQQLRPPLQPVVNVWPDMGRVLACGWAHEPAERLGAYEMQRELDEAWAAIVQEESRHMVDVGCAVGCTVM
;
A
#
# COMPACT_ATOMS: atom_id res chain seq x y z
N GLU A 1 8.29 -4.08 17.47
CA GLU A 1 8.57 -3.95 16.03
C GLU A 1 7.62 -4.75 15.13
N LYS A 2 7.64 -6.10 15.08
CA LYS A 2 6.80 -6.85 14.12
C LYS A 2 5.29 -6.66 14.29
N VAL A 3 4.84 -6.29 15.50
CA VAL A 3 3.45 -5.85 15.76
C VAL A 3 3.20 -4.46 15.16
N ASP A 4 4.16 -3.55 15.30
CA ASP A 4 4.10 -2.20 14.73
C ASP A 4 4.04 -2.26 13.20
N ILE A 5 4.87 -3.11 12.57
CA ILE A 5 4.87 -3.37 11.12
C ILE A 5 3.49 -3.84 10.63
N TYR A 6 2.85 -4.73 11.40
CA TYR A 6 1.50 -5.18 11.09
C TYR A 6 0.49 -4.02 11.14
N SER A 7 0.53 -3.21 12.21
CA SER A 7 -0.36 -2.05 12.32
C SER A 7 -0.07 -1.00 11.24
N THR A 8 1.19 -0.76 10.89
CA THR A 8 1.59 0.18 9.83
C THR A 8 1.03 -0.27 8.48
N ALA A 9 1.12 -1.55 8.14
CA ALA A 9 0.52 -2.07 6.91
C ALA A 9 -1.00 -1.84 6.85
N LEU A 10 -1.72 -2.08 7.95
CA LEU A 10 -3.16 -1.78 8.02
C LEU A 10 -3.44 -0.27 7.90
N THR A 11 -2.66 0.57 8.57
CA THR A 11 -2.81 2.03 8.50
C THR A 11 -2.57 2.53 7.08
N LEU A 12 -1.53 2.06 6.40
CA LEU A 12 -1.25 2.39 5.01
C LEU A 12 -2.42 2.01 4.10
N TRP A 13 -2.93 0.78 4.24
CA TRP A 13 -4.10 0.33 3.49
C TRP A 13 -5.28 1.28 3.70
N SER A 14 -5.62 1.61 4.96
CA SER A 14 -6.71 2.53 5.29
C SER A 14 -6.51 3.94 4.76
N MET A 15 -5.28 4.44 4.74
CA MET A 15 -4.99 5.77 4.17
C MET A 15 -5.23 5.79 2.66
N MET A 16 -4.87 4.72 1.96
CA MET A 16 -5.00 4.65 0.50
C MET A 16 -6.42 4.35 0.03
N THR A 17 -7.17 3.52 0.77
CA THR A 17 -8.57 3.20 0.42
C THR A 17 -9.56 4.17 1.04
N THR A 18 -9.15 4.92 2.05
CA THR A 18 -10.05 5.72 2.92
C THR A 18 -11.12 4.88 3.63
N GLU A 19 -10.86 3.58 3.79
CA GLU A 19 -11.78 2.61 4.40
C GLU A 19 -11.29 2.11 5.77
N VAL A 20 -12.25 1.70 6.60
CA VAL A 20 -11.97 1.01 7.87
C VAL A 20 -11.68 -0.47 7.57
N PRO A 21 -10.55 -1.04 8.04
CA PRO A 21 -10.25 -2.44 7.80
C PRO A 21 -11.32 -3.32 8.41
N HIS A 22 -11.85 -4.25 7.61
CA HIS A 22 -12.90 -5.17 8.03
C HIS A 22 -14.19 -4.49 8.56
N ALA A 23 -14.58 -3.35 7.98
CA ALA A 23 -15.78 -2.60 8.39
C ALA A 23 -17.09 -3.43 8.44
N HIS A 24 -17.16 -4.56 7.75
CA HIS A 24 -18.30 -5.47 7.74
C HIS A 24 -18.39 -6.36 8.99
N ILE A 25 -17.41 -6.32 9.90
CA ILE A 25 -17.40 -7.13 11.12
C ILE A 25 -17.93 -6.27 12.28
N GLU A 26 -19.09 -6.65 12.82
CA GLU A 26 -19.74 -5.90 13.91
C GLU A 26 -19.32 -6.38 15.31
N ASN A 27 -18.72 -7.57 15.42
CA ASN A 27 -18.37 -8.22 16.69
C ASN A 27 -16.86 -8.50 16.80
N GLY A 28 -16.22 -8.01 17.86
CA GLY A 28 -14.78 -8.17 18.08
C GLY A 28 -14.31 -9.63 18.26
N LYS A 29 -15.18 -10.56 18.69
CA LYS A 29 -14.84 -11.99 18.72
C LYS A 29 -14.67 -12.57 17.31
N ASP A 30 -15.43 -12.07 16.36
CA ASP A 30 -15.39 -12.49 14.97
C ASP A 30 -14.12 -11.95 14.29
N LEU A 31 -13.63 -10.77 14.71
CA LEU A 31 -12.36 -10.21 14.22
C LEU A 31 -11.18 -11.13 14.50
N LEU A 32 -11.09 -11.71 15.71
CA LEU A 32 -10.02 -12.66 16.03
C LEU A 32 -10.13 -13.92 15.16
N SER A 33 -11.32 -14.47 14.98
CA SER A 33 -11.54 -15.64 14.11
C SER A 33 -11.13 -15.33 12.66
N ILE A 34 -11.55 -14.18 12.13
CA ILE A 34 -11.32 -13.79 10.74
C ILE A 34 -9.83 -13.53 10.48
N VAL A 35 -9.16 -12.77 11.34
CA VAL A 35 -7.75 -12.39 11.14
C VAL A 35 -6.79 -13.55 11.44
N HIS A 36 -7.06 -14.31 12.51
CA HIS A 36 -6.17 -15.37 12.98
C HIS A 36 -6.52 -16.74 12.38
N GLN A 37 -7.79 -17.17 12.45
CA GLN A 37 -8.17 -18.53 12.03
C GLN A 37 -8.40 -18.61 10.51
N GLN A 38 -9.03 -17.59 9.93
CA GLN A 38 -9.34 -17.56 8.49
C GLN A 38 -8.26 -16.85 7.68
N GLN A 39 -7.29 -16.21 8.36
CA GLN A 39 -6.19 -15.46 7.76
C GLN A 39 -6.64 -14.40 6.75
N LEU A 40 -7.87 -13.89 6.90
CA LEU A 40 -8.41 -12.86 6.02
C LEU A 40 -7.73 -11.53 6.30
N ARG A 41 -7.51 -10.78 5.22
CA ARG A 41 -6.91 -9.45 5.20
C ARG A 41 -7.78 -8.49 4.38
N PRO A 42 -7.63 -7.18 4.55
CA PRO A 42 -8.25 -6.23 3.64
C PRO A 42 -7.83 -6.50 2.18
N PRO A 43 -8.73 -6.25 1.21
CA PRO A 43 -8.44 -6.53 -0.20
C PRO A 43 -7.32 -5.62 -0.72
N LEU A 44 -6.31 -6.21 -1.38
CA LEU A 44 -5.18 -5.45 -1.95
C LEU A 44 -5.56 -4.69 -3.22
N GLN A 45 -6.60 -5.13 -3.92
CA GLN A 45 -6.90 -4.75 -5.30
C GLN A 45 -7.14 -3.25 -5.48
N PRO A 46 -7.90 -2.58 -4.60
CA PRO A 46 -8.07 -1.13 -4.67
C PRO A 46 -6.74 -0.36 -4.59
N VAL A 47 -5.77 -0.88 -3.83
CA VAL A 47 -4.46 -0.25 -3.66
C VAL A 47 -3.58 -0.51 -4.87
N VAL A 48 -3.40 -1.77 -5.27
CA VAL A 48 -2.45 -2.13 -6.34
C VAL A 48 -2.89 -1.65 -7.72
N ASN A 49 -4.18 -1.35 -7.91
CA ASN A 49 -4.68 -0.71 -9.13
C ASN A 49 -4.17 0.73 -9.29
N VAL A 50 -3.87 1.41 -8.17
CA VAL A 50 -3.36 2.78 -8.15
C VAL A 50 -1.84 2.78 -7.99
N TRP A 51 -1.32 1.89 -7.16
CA TRP A 51 0.10 1.80 -6.84
C TRP A 51 0.55 0.32 -6.79
N PRO A 52 0.91 -0.28 -7.94
CA PRO A 52 1.21 -1.71 -8.04
C PRO A 52 2.27 -2.21 -7.05
N ASP A 53 3.32 -1.42 -6.83
CA ASP A 53 4.46 -1.78 -5.96
C ASP A 53 4.08 -1.91 -4.47
N MET A 54 2.98 -1.28 -4.07
CA MET A 54 2.50 -1.31 -2.69
C MET A 54 1.98 -2.68 -2.26
N GLY A 55 1.63 -3.55 -3.22
CA GLY A 55 1.09 -4.88 -2.94
C GLY A 55 2.02 -5.72 -2.07
N ARG A 56 3.34 -5.66 -2.33
CA ARG A 56 4.34 -6.39 -1.55
C ARG A 56 4.48 -5.84 -0.14
N VAL A 57 4.54 -4.51 0.01
CA VAL A 57 4.66 -3.84 1.32
C VAL A 57 3.52 -4.25 2.24
N LEU A 58 2.28 -4.20 1.74
CA LEU A 58 1.10 -4.60 2.49
C LEU A 58 1.09 -6.10 2.78
N ALA A 59 1.25 -6.94 1.75
CA ALA A 59 1.19 -8.39 1.86
C ALA A 59 2.20 -8.95 2.88
N CYS A 60 3.45 -8.49 2.81
CA CYS A 60 4.47 -8.90 3.76
C CYS A 60 4.28 -8.21 5.12
N GLY A 61 3.90 -6.93 5.16
CA GLY A 61 3.74 -6.19 6.41
C GLY A 61 2.72 -6.80 7.38
N TRP A 62 1.63 -7.36 6.85
CA TRP A 62 0.59 -8.03 7.65
C TRP A 62 0.59 -9.57 7.57
N ALA A 63 1.74 -10.17 7.20
CA ALA A 63 1.88 -11.62 7.14
C ALA A 63 1.44 -12.28 8.47
N HIS A 64 0.84 -13.47 8.38
CA HIS A 64 0.34 -14.17 9.57
C HIS A 64 1.48 -14.45 10.54
N GLU A 65 2.54 -15.10 10.05
CA GLU A 65 3.74 -15.37 10.82
C GLU A 65 4.57 -14.09 11.03
N PRO A 66 4.86 -13.69 12.29
CA PRO A 66 5.64 -12.46 12.55
C PRO A 66 7.04 -12.47 11.92
N ALA A 67 7.63 -13.65 11.74
CA ALA A 67 8.95 -13.82 11.12
C ALA A 67 8.95 -13.54 9.61
N GLU A 68 7.80 -13.68 8.95
CA GLU A 68 7.64 -13.41 7.51
C GLU A 68 7.36 -11.93 7.22
N ARG A 69 7.06 -11.14 8.26
CA ARG A 69 6.85 -9.70 8.11
C ARG A 69 8.17 -8.99 7.82
N LEU A 70 8.11 -7.90 7.06
CA LEU A 70 9.26 -7.02 6.82
C LEU A 70 9.86 -6.49 8.13
N GLY A 71 11.14 -6.19 8.14
CA GLY A 71 11.73 -5.28 9.13
C GLY A 71 11.32 -3.82 8.87
N ALA A 72 11.42 -2.95 9.87
CA ALA A 72 11.11 -1.52 9.70
C ALA A 72 11.99 -0.86 8.65
N TYR A 73 13.29 -1.18 8.64
CA TYR A 73 14.22 -0.69 7.62
C TYR A 73 13.82 -1.15 6.22
N GLU A 74 13.45 -2.42 6.07
CA GLU A 74 13.03 -2.98 4.78
C GLU A 74 11.74 -2.32 4.31
N MET A 75 10.73 -2.20 5.19
CA MET A 75 9.47 -1.52 4.86
C MET A 75 9.70 -0.08 4.41
N GLN A 76 10.54 0.68 5.12
CA GLN A 76 10.88 2.05 4.71
C GLN A 76 11.54 2.09 3.34
N ARG A 77 12.53 1.23 3.09
CA ARG A 77 13.24 1.16 1.81
C ARG A 77 12.27 0.89 0.65
N GLU A 78 11.35 -0.06 0.82
CA GLU A 78 10.36 -0.39 -0.22
C GLU A 78 9.39 0.76 -0.46
N LEU A 79 8.99 1.49 0.59
CA LEU A 79 8.16 2.69 0.44
C LEU A 79 8.90 3.80 -0.32
N ASP A 80 10.19 4.01 -0.04
CA ASP A 80 11.03 5.00 -0.72
C ASP A 80 11.21 4.65 -2.21
N GLU A 81 11.47 3.37 -2.52
CA GLU A 81 11.59 2.88 -3.89
C GLU A 81 10.27 3.05 -4.66
N ALA A 82 9.15 2.67 -4.06
CA ALA A 82 7.83 2.80 -4.63
C ALA A 82 7.44 4.27 -4.87
N TRP A 83 7.83 5.18 -3.97
CA TRP A 83 7.54 6.61 -4.09
C TRP A 83 8.39 7.28 -5.18
N ALA A 84 9.66 6.91 -5.28
CA ALA A 84 10.56 7.42 -6.31
C ALA A 84 10.05 7.13 -7.74
N ALA A 85 9.40 5.98 -7.94
CA ALA A 85 8.79 5.62 -9.22
C ALA A 85 7.67 6.59 -9.61
N ILE A 86 6.79 6.94 -8.67
CA ILE A 86 5.68 7.89 -8.89
C ILE A 86 6.21 9.29 -9.25
N VAL A 87 7.17 9.81 -8.47
CA VAL A 87 7.71 11.16 -8.70
C VAL A 87 8.39 11.28 -10.07
N GLN A 88 9.06 10.22 -10.52
CA GLN A 88 9.68 10.19 -11.85
C GLN A 88 8.63 10.21 -12.97
N GLU A 89 7.51 9.50 -12.79
CA GLU A 89 6.43 9.44 -13.78
C GLU A 89 5.66 10.78 -13.89
N GLU A 90 5.42 11.47 -12.77
CA GLU A 90 4.85 12.82 -12.76
C GLU A 90 5.77 13.84 -13.42
N SER A 91 7.07 13.77 -13.13
CA SER A 91 8.08 14.65 -13.74
C SER A 91 8.15 14.46 -15.26
N ARG A 92 7.96 13.23 -15.75
CA ARG A 92 7.88 12.92 -17.18
C ARG A 92 6.62 13.50 -17.83
N HIS A 93 5.47 13.39 -17.17
CA HIS A 93 4.21 13.96 -17.65
C HIS A 93 4.24 15.50 -17.72
N MET A 94 4.94 16.18 -16.81
CA MET A 94 5.13 17.64 -16.90
C MET A 94 5.98 18.08 -18.08
N VAL A 95 6.95 17.26 -18.53
CA VAL A 95 7.79 17.56 -19.70
C VAL A 95 7.01 17.41 -21.00
N ASP A 96 6.14 16.40 -21.11
CA ASP A 96 5.32 16.17 -22.32
C ASP A 96 4.22 17.24 -22.51
N VAL A 97 3.60 17.72 -21.42
CA VAL A 97 2.63 18.84 -21.49
C VAL A 97 3.32 20.14 -21.92
N GLY A 98 4.58 20.37 -21.50
CA GLY A 98 5.36 21.53 -21.92
C GLY A 98 5.77 21.52 -23.41
N CYS A 99 5.92 20.34 -24.01
CA CYS A 99 6.30 20.21 -25.42
C CYS A 99 5.11 20.38 -26.38
N ALA A 100 3.90 20.04 -25.95
CA ALA A 100 2.67 20.17 -26.77
C ALA A 100 2.22 21.63 -27.00
N VAL A 101 2.65 22.60 -26.19
CA VAL A 101 2.29 24.02 -26.36
C VAL A 101 3.28 24.77 -27.28
N GLY A 102 4.37 24.12 -27.70
CA GLY A 102 5.45 24.74 -28.49
C GLY A 102 5.42 24.50 -30.00
N CYS A 103 4.55 23.62 -30.51
CA CYS A 103 4.51 23.26 -31.94
C CYS A 103 3.27 23.79 -32.67
N THR A 104 3.06 25.11 -32.63
CA THR A 104 2.14 25.79 -33.57
C THR A 104 2.71 27.13 -34.05
N VAL A 105 3.93 27.16 -34.60
CA VAL A 105 4.35 28.22 -35.53
C VAL A 105 5.40 27.66 -36.50
N MET A 106 4.95 27.12 -37.63
CA MET A 106 5.32 27.52 -39.01
C MET A 106 4.77 26.52 -40.02
#